data_AF-A0A146KHT7-F1
#
_entry.id   AF-A0A146KHT7-F1
#
_cell.length_a   1.000
_cell.length_b   1.000
_cell.length_c   1.000
_cell.angle_alpha   90.00
_cell.angle_beta   90.00
_cell.angle_gamma   90.00
#
_symmetry.space_group_name_H-M   'P 1'
#
loop_
_entity.id
_entity.type
_entity.pdbx_description
1 polymer ?
#
loop_
_entity_poly.entity_id
_entity_poly.type
_entity_poly.pdbx_seq_one_letter_code
_entity_poly.pdbx_strand_id
1 'polypeptide(L)'
;QINFQERHYEITDLTVQTQKEVKSLIYNLKSMNESAIANQFLHLKDDIAKRMVYVMFEPLLNCDPLTDHKVPKSLLPLYLDMINKCVDEIQSQSEDIIREQIIQAFGRTYKSEIETKYRLQQKIDILEIELHKFQNQAAVQSTIISNLQQSIGSEKTRFMKEIQIMKEQFYQKGRMGGKYEPDITEIPQVPEAQIQNADQMRSKTTKEMKTEATKREAEVKLLKHQCQVQQKQIQELEEIKIQKQILQEEYTAVCEEFEAHKKESTIQNAHQLDEINSLNLKQEEFEAEIDNLNKEVELLTSKNADLNQKVKEFEP
;
A
#
# COMPACT_ATOMS: atom_id res chain seq x y z
N GLN A 1 -3.05 -24.13 -11.70
CA GLN A 1 -4.24 -23.35 -11.27
C GLN A 1 -4.71 -23.94 -9.95
N ILE A 2 -4.48 -23.23 -8.84
CA ILE A 2 -5.13 -23.61 -7.58
C ILE A 2 -6.58 -23.14 -7.72
N ASN A 3 -7.50 -24.09 -7.69
CA ASN A 3 -8.93 -23.83 -7.78
C ASN A 3 -9.37 -23.20 -6.45
N PHE A 4 -9.44 -21.87 -6.39
CA PHE A 4 -10.12 -21.16 -5.30
C PHE A 4 -11.63 -21.38 -5.49
N GLN A 5 -12.10 -22.61 -5.22
CA GLN A 5 -13.49 -22.82 -4.86
C GLN A 5 -13.83 -21.86 -3.72
N GLU A 6 -15.07 -21.36 -3.69
CA GLU A 6 -15.61 -20.44 -2.68
C GLU A 6 -15.37 -20.94 -1.25
N ARG A 7 -14.15 -20.76 -0.74
CA ARG A 7 -13.87 -20.92 0.67
C ARG A 7 -14.41 -19.68 1.33
N HIS A 8 -15.47 -19.86 2.10
CA HIS A 8 -15.85 -18.90 3.13
C HIS A 8 -14.70 -18.86 4.14
N TYR A 9 -13.93 -17.77 4.09
CA TYR A 9 -12.89 -17.53 5.07
C TYR A 9 -13.54 -17.12 6.39
N GLU A 10 -13.27 -17.88 7.43
CA GLU A 10 -13.75 -17.60 8.76
C GLU A 10 -12.73 -16.78 9.54
N ILE A 11 -13.16 -16.09 10.61
CA ILE A 11 -12.25 -15.39 11.53
C ILE A 11 -11.19 -16.38 12.08
N THR A 12 -11.54 -17.66 12.23
CA THR A 12 -10.66 -18.73 12.70
C THR A 12 -9.46 -19.00 11.78
N ASP A 13 -9.53 -18.62 10.50
CA ASP A 13 -8.44 -18.78 9.53
C ASP A 13 -7.32 -17.73 9.69
N LEU A 14 -7.52 -16.76 10.59
CA LEU A 14 -6.58 -15.66 10.82
C LEU A 14 -5.53 -16.00 11.86
N THR A 15 -4.46 -15.20 11.88
CA THR A 15 -3.51 -15.28 12.99
C THR A 15 -4.20 -14.96 14.31
N VAL A 16 -3.76 -15.60 15.40
CA VAL A 16 -4.33 -15.42 16.74
C VAL A 16 -4.38 -13.95 17.16
N GLN A 17 -3.41 -13.13 16.73
CA GLN A 17 -3.37 -11.71 17.01
C GLN A 17 -4.47 -10.95 16.26
N THR A 18 -4.59 -11.17 14.95
CA THR A 18 -5.65 -10.54 14.13
C THR A 18 -7.03 -10.97 14.59
N GLN A 19 -7.21 -12.23 15.02
CA GLN A 19 -8.47 -12.69 15.60
C GLN A 19 -8.85 -11.90 16.86
N LYS A 20 -7.88 -11.61 17.74
CA LYS A 20 -8.12 -10.82 18.95
C LYS A 20 -8.53 -9.39 18.61
N GLU A 21 -7.85 -8.78 17.65
CA GLU A 21 -8.13 -7.41 17.21
C GLU A 21 -9.52 -7.29 16.57
N VAL A 22 -9.88 -8.21 15.68
CA VAL A 22 -11.21 -8.24 15.05
C VAL A 22 -12.32 -8.46 16.10
N LYS A 23 -12.11 -9.39 17.03
CA LYS A 23 -13.07 -9.61 18.14
C LYS A 23 -13.20 -8.38 19.04
N SER A 24 -12.09 -7.71 19.34
CA SER A 24 -12.09 -6.46 20.13
C SER A 24 -12.82 -5.35 19.39
N LEU A 25 -12.64 -5.23 18.08
CA LEU A 25 -13.31 -4.23 17.26
C LEU A 25 -14.82 -4.47 17.23
N ILE A 26 -15.25 -5.72 17.01
CA ILE A 26 -16.68 -6.11 17.06
C ILE A 26 -17.27 -5.74 18.43
N TYR A 27 -16.58 -6.07 19.51
CA TYR A 27 -17.02 -5.76 20.87
C TYR A 27 -17.16 -4.24 21.10
N ASN A 28 -16.17 -3.46 20.68
CA ASN A 28 -16.19 -2.00 20.83
C ASN A 28 -17.32 -1.36 20.02
N LEU A 29 -17.51 -1.78 18.75
CA LEU A 29 -18.59 -1.28 17.90
C LEU A 29 -19.97 -1.64 18.47
N LYS A 30 -20.13 -2.86 18.98
CA LYS A 30 -21.34 -3.28 19.66
C LYS A 30 -21.63 -2.38 20.87
N SER A 31 -20.65 -2.20 21.75
CA SER A 31 -20.80 -1.37 22.94
C SER A 31 -21.12 0.10 22.62
N MET A 32 -20.46 0.67 21.60
CA MET A 32 -20.75 2.03 21.14
C MET A 32 -22.18 2.15 20.59
N ASN A 33 -22.63 1.17 19.81
CA ASN A 33 -23.98 1.18 19.25
C ASN A 33 -25.06 0.99 20.32
N GLU A 34 -24.86 0.07 21.26
CA GLU A 34 -25.76 -0.12 22.41
C GLU A 34 -25.91 1.16 23.23
N SER A 35 -24.79 1.84 23.52
CA SER A 35 -24.79 3.11 24.24
C SER A 35 -25.49 4.21 23.46
N ALA A 36 -25.25 4.32 22.14
CA ALA A 36 -25.91 5.29 21.29
C ALA A 36 -27.44 5.08 21.27
N ILE A 37 -27.90 3.84 21.06
CA ILE A 37 -29.32 3.47 21.10
C ILE A 37 -29.92 3.81 22.46
N ALA A 38 -29.27 3.38 23.56
CA ALA A 38 -29.76 3.63 24.91
C ALA A 38 -29.90 5.13 25.20
N ASN A 39 -28.93 5.95 24.78
CA ASN A 39 -28.98 7.40 24.95
C ASN A 39 -30.12 8.03 24.14
N GLN A 40 -30.32 7.62 22.90
CA GLN A 40 -31.43 8.14 22.08
C GLN A 40 -32.80 7.79 22.66
N PHE A 41 -32.96 6.58 23.18
CA PHE A 41 -34.20 6.18 23.83
C PHE A 41 -34.39 6.80 25.21
N LEU A 42 -33.30 7.15 25.91
CA LEU A 42 -33.37 7.98 27.12
C LEU A 42 -33.91 9.37 26.79
N HIS A 43 -33.37 10.02 25.76
CA HIS A 43 -33.88 11.31 25.28
C HIS A 43 -35.36 11.24 24.88
N LEU A 44 -35.77 10.19 24.17
CA LEU A 44 -37.18 9.98 23.83
C LEU A 44 -38.07 9.83 25.07
N LYS A 45 -37.63 9.07 26.07
CA LYS A 45 -38.35 8.91 27.34
C LYS A 45 -38.48 10.25 28.06
N ASP A 46 -37.41 11.06 28.09
CA ASP A 46 -37.42 12.38 28.72
C ASP A 46 -38.35 13.36 27.98
N ASP A 47 -38.36 13.33 26.65
CA ASP A 47 -39.24 14.19 25.83
C ASP A 47 -40.72 13.83 26.02
N ILE A 48 -41.04 12.53 26.11
CA ILE A 48 -42.39 12.08 26.46
C ILE A 48 -42.71 12.44 27.91
N ALA A 49 -41.75 12.32 28.82
CA ALA A 49 -41.92 12.65 30.23
C ALA A 49 -42.31 14.12 30.43
N LYS A 50 -41.64 15.02 29.72
CA LYS A 50 -41.85 16.49 29.79
C LYS A 50 -43.17 16.95 29.17
N ARG A 51 -43.80 16.13 28.32
CA ARG A 51 -45.11 16.44 27.72
C ARG A 51 -46.24 16.04 28.67
N MET A 52 -46.54 16.93 29.61
CA MET A 52 -47.59 16.74 30.59
C MET A 52 -48.97 17.07 29.98
N VAL A 53 -49.95 16.21 30.23
CA VAL A 53 -51.34 16.36 29.71
C VAL A 53 -52.35 16.05 30.80
N TYR A 54 -53.52 16.68 30.71
CA TYR A 54 -54.65 16.36 31.58
C TYR A 54 -55.37 15.14 31.04
N VAL A 55 -55.27 14.02 31.76
CA VAL A 55 -55.86 12.74 31.39
C VAL A 55 -56.74 12.27 32.54
N MET A 56 -57.93 11.79 32.20
CA MET A 56 -58.87 11.19 33.14
C MET A 56 -59.14 9.75 32.70
N PHE A 57 -59.49 8.90 33.67
CA PHE A 57 -59.90 7.51 33.44
C PHE A 57 -58.82 6.59 32.83
N GLU A 58 -57.53 6.88 33.05
CA GLU A 58 -56.43 6.02 32.61
C GLU A 58 -55.79 5.27 33.81
N PRO A 59 -55.96 3.93 33.91
CA PRO A 59 -55.50 3.16 35.05
C PRO A 59 -53.97 3.21 35.27
N LEU A 60 -53.21 3.21 34.18
CA LEU A 60 -51.74 3.19 34.23
C LEU A 60 -51.14 4.52 34.73
N LEU A 61 -51.94 5.59 34.79
CA LEU A 61 -51.52 6.92 35.24
C LEU A 61 -52.01 7.27 36.66
N ASN A 62 -52.61 6.30 37.38
CA ASN A 62 -53.18 6.50 38.71
C ASN A 62 -54.08 7.74 38.75
N CYS A 63 -55.00 7.84 37.79
CA CYS A 63 -55.97 8.93 37.67
C CYS A 63 -56.94 8.97 38.87
N ASP A 64 -57.09 10.14 39.50
CA ASP A 64 -58.13 10.46 40.48
C ASP A 64 -59.13 11.48 39.89
N PRO A 65 -60.40 11.10 39.64
CA PRO A 65 -61.40 11.97 39.06
C PRO A 65 -61.61 13.30 39.79
N LEU A 66 -61.31 13.36 41.09
CA LEU A 66 -61.48 14.57 41.92
C LEU A 66 -60.32 15.57 41.78
N THR A 67 -59.15 15.14 41.33
CA THR A 67 -57.93 15.96 41.34
C THR A 67 -57.18 16.01 40.00
N ASP A 68 -57.48 15.11 39.06
CA ASP A 68 -56.81 15.01 37.76
C ASP A 68 -56.92 16.26 36.89
N HIS A 69 -57.94 17.10 37.10
CA HIS A 69 -58.08 18.39 36.39
C HIS A 69 -57.11 19.47 36.91
N LYS A 70 -56.45 19.24 38.06
CA LYS A 70 -55.57 20.21 38.71
C LYS A 70 -54.11 19.99 38.40
N VAL A 71 -53.69 18.74 38.16
CA VAL A 71 -52.29 18.38 37.93
C VAL A 71 -52.17 17.58 36.65
N PRO A 72 -51.47 18.10 35.62
CA PRO A 72 -51.24 17.33 34.41
C PRO A 72 -50.30 16.15 34.72
N LYS A 73 -50.42 15.06 33.96
CA LYS A 73 -49.66 13.82 34.16
C LYS A 73 -48.81 13.52 32.93
N SER A 74 -47.72 12.78 33.14
CA SER A 74 -46.89 12.29 32.04
C SER A 74 -47.52 11.08 31.38
N LEU A 75 -47.45 10.99 30.05
CA LEU A 75 -47.87 9.80 29.31
C LEU A 75 -46.82 8.69 29.27
N LEU A 76 -45.60 8.93 29.78
CA LEU A 76 -44.51 7.97 29.71
C LEU A 76 -44.89 6.55 30.21
N PRO A 77 -45.64 6.38 31.33
CA PRO A 77 -46.01 5.04 31.79
C PRO A 77 -46.82 4.22 30.77
N LEU A 78 -47.57 4.86 29.88
CA LEU A 78 -48.34 4.17 28.83
C LEU A 78 -47.45 3.59 27.73
N TYR A 79 -46.34 4.26 27.44
CA TYR A 79 -45.43 3.90 26.35
C TYR A 79 -44.19 3.16 26.83
N LEU A 80 -43.92 3.12 28.14
CA LEU A 80 -42.66 2.62 28.70
C LEU A 80 -42.36 1.17 28.26
N ASP A 81 -43.34 0.28 28.36
CA ASP A 81 -43.18 -1.12 27.98
C ASP A 81 -42.93 -1.28 26.47
N MET A 82 -43.64 -0.49 25.65
CA MET A 82 -43.45 -0.50 24.20
C MET A 82 -42.06 0.02 23.83
N ILE A 83 -41.65 1.14 24.44
CA ILE A 83 -40.34 1.75 24.21
C ILE A 83 -39.22 0.77 24.59
N ASN A 84 -39.32 0.11 25.75
CA ASN A 84 -38.32 -0.87 26.18
C ASN A 84 -38.24 -2.07 25.22
N LYS A 85 -39.38 -2.59 24.76
CA LYS A 85 -39.39 -3.65 23.74
C LYS A 85 -38.73 -3.20 22.43
N CYS A 86 -39.00 -1.98 21.97
CA CYS A 86 -38.35 -1.44 20.78
C CYS A 86 -36.83 -1.29 20.96
N VAL A 87 -36.35 -0.89 22.15
CA VAL A 87 -34.92 -0.86 22.45
C VAL A 87 -34.30 -2.24 22.30
N ASP A 88 -34.89 -3.24 22.95
CA ASP A 88 -34.37 -4.62 22.94
C ASP A 88 -34.38 -5.22 21.53
N GLU A 89 -35.47 -5.02 20.77
CA GLU A 89 -35.60 -5.49 19.38
C GLU A 89 -34.57 -4.82 18.46
N ILE A 90 -34.40 -3.50 18.55
CA ILE A 90 -33.43 -2.76 17.74
C ILE A 90 -32.01 -3.17 18.11
N GLN A 91 -31.69 -3.33 19.40
CA GLN A 91 -30.36 -3.76 19.83
C GLN A 91 -30.03 -5.17 19.31
N SER A 92 -30.96 -6.11 19.46
CA SER A 92 -30.77 -7.48 18.97
C SER A 92 -30.58 -7.54 17.45
N GLN A 93 -31.43 -6.84 16.68
CA GLN A 93 -31.31 -6.81 15.22
C GLN A 93 -30.02 -6.13 14.77
N SER A 94 -29.64 -5.03 15.43
CA SER A 94 -28.42 -4.30 15.12
C SER A 94 -27.18 -5.15 15.39
N GLU A 95 -27.17 -5.95 16.46
CA GLU A 95 -26.04 -6.83 16.77
C GLU A 95 -25.79 -7.84 15.64
N ASP A 96 -26.83 -8.53 15.18
CA ASP A 96 -26.71 -9.53 14.12
C ASP A 96 -26.21 -8.88 12.81
N ILE A 97 -26.77 -7.73 12.44
CA ILE A 97 -26.38 -6.98 11.25
C ILE A 97 -24.92 -6.52 11.34
N ILE A 98 -24.52 -5.91 12.46
CA ILE A 98 -23.15 -5.42 12.66
C ILE A 98 -22.16 -6.58 12.57
N ARG A 99 -22.46 -7.69 13.24
CA ARG A 99 -21.60 -8.88 13.23
C ARG A 99 -21.45 -9.44 11.82
N GLU A 100 -22.56 -9.61 11.09
CA GLU A 100 -22.53 -10.14 9.73
C GLU A 100 -21.76 -9.22 8.78
N GLN A 101 -22.03 -7.91 8.81
CA GLN A 101 -21.36 -6.93 7.96
C GLN A 101 -19.85 -6.88 8.22
N ILE A 102 -19.43 -6.94 9.48
CA ILE A 102 -18.00 -6.97 9.83
C ILE A 102 -17.35 -8.25 9.28
N ILE A 103 -17.97 -9.42 9.48
CA ILE A 103 -17.44 -10.68 8.97
C ILE A 103 -17.35 -10.66 7.45
N GLN A 104 -18.38 -10.18 6.75
CA GLN A 104 -18.38 -10.10 5.28
C GLN A 104 -17.33 -9.12 4.77
N ALA A 105 -17.25 -7.92 5.33
CA ALA A 105 -16.27 -6.90 4.92
C ALA A 105 -14.83 -7.40 5.16
N PHE A 106 -14.60 -8.04 6.31
CA PHE A 106 -13.32 -8.62 6.64
C PHE A 106 -12.97 -9.76 5.68
N GLY A 107 -13.89 -10.70 5.42
CA GLY A 107 -13.67 -11.82 4.51
C GLY A 107 -13.34 -11.38 3.09
N ARG A 108 -14.00 -10.34 2.58
CA ARG A 108 -13.70 -9.74 1.26
C ARG A 108 -12.30 -9.13 1.22
N THR A 109 -11.96 -8.34 2.24
CA THR A 109 -10.64 -7.69 2.34
C THR A 109 -9.53 -8.72 2.44
N TYR A 110 -9.71 -9.73 3.30
CA TYR A 110 -8.73 -10.79 3.49
C TYR A 110 -8.49 -11.62 2.23
N LYS A 111 -9.56 -11.96 1.50
CA LYS A 111 -9.46 -12.64 0.21
C LYS A 111 -8.64 -11.82 -0.79
N SER A 112 -8.92 -10.52 -0.90
CA SER A 112 -8.19 -9.61 -1.79
C SER A 112 -6.70 -9.51 -1.42
N GLU A 113 -6.38 -9.46 -0.13
CA GLU A 113 -5.01 -9.45 0.38
C GLU A 113 -4.26 -10.75 0.06
N ILE A 114 -4.90 -11.91 0.24
CA ILE A 114 -4.31 -13.21 -0.14
C ILE A 114 -4.02 -13.27 -1.64
N GLU A 115 -4.97 -12.87 -2.48
CA GLU A 115 -4.81 -12.86 -3.94
C GLU A 115 -3.66 -11.94 -4.36
N THR A 116 -3.55 -10.76 -3.73
CA THR A 116 -2.47 -9.80 -3.97
C THR A 116 -1.12 -10.37 -3.56
N LYS A 117 -1.01 -10.94 -2.37
CA LYS A 117 0.23 -11.60 -1.88
C LYS A 117 0.63 -12.75 -2.78
N TYR A 118 -0.31 -13.57 -3.22
CA TYR A 118 -0.04 -14.69 -4.12
C TYR A 118 0.51 -14.20 -5.47
N ARG A 119 -0.10 -13.15 -6.05
CA ARG A 119 0.40 -12.53 -7.29
C ARG A 119 1.79 -11.92 -7.12
N LEU A 120 2.08 -11.30 -5.98
CA LEU A 120 3.41 -10.78 -5.66
C LEU A 120 4.44 -11.90 -5.53
N GLN A 121 4.09 -13.00 -4.86
CA GLN A 121 4.96 -14.18 -4.77
C GLN A 121 5.32 -14.73 -6.14
N GLN A 122 4.33 -14.89 -7.04
CA GLN A 122 4.60 -15.32 -8.41
C GLN A 122 5.57 -14.39 -9.16
N LYS A 123 5.47 -13.07 -8.94
CA LYS A 123 6.43 -12.12 -9.53
C LYS A 123 7.83 -12.27 -8.94
N ILE A 124 7.94 -12.50 -7.64
CA ILE A 124 9.22 -12.77 -6.98
C ILE A 124 9.86 -14.03 -7.57
N ASP A 125 9.10 -15.12 -7.70
CA ASP A 125 9.61 -16.37 -8.26
C ASP A 125 10.14 -16.18 -9.70
N ILE A 126 9.44 -15.39 -10.53
CA ILE A 126 9.89 -15.05 -11.89
C ILE A 126 11.19 -14.24 -11.85
N LEU A 127 11.26 -13.23 -10.99
CA LEU A 127 12.45 -12.37 -10.85
C LEU A 127 13.65 -13.17 -10.33
N GLU A 128 13.46 -14.12 -9.43
CA GLU A 128 14.52 -15.02 -8.96
C GLU A 128 15.08 -15.88 -10.10
N ILE A 129 14.21 -16.42 -10.96
CA ILE A 129 14.63 -17.16 -12.15
C ILE A 129 15.43 -16.27 -13.11
N GLU A 130 14.97 -15.04 -13.35
CA GLU A 130 15.67 -14.08 -14.21
C GLU A 130 17.02 -13.67 -13.63
N LEU A 131 17.08 -13.40 -12.33
CA LEU A 131 18.31 -13.06 -11.62
C LEU A 131 19.34 -14.20 -11.72
N HIS A 132 18.91 -15.45 -11.54
CA HIS A 132 19.77 -16.61 -11.72
C HIS A 132 20.29 -16.73 -13.17
N LYS A 133 19.45 -16.44 -14.18
CA LYS A 133 19.89 -16.39 -15.59
C LYS A 133 20.95 -15.31 -15.81
N PHE A 134 20.76 -14.11 -15.27
CA PHE A 134 21.73 -13.02 -15.38
C PHE A 134 23.05 -13.34 -14.68
N GLN A 135 23.00 -13.95 -13.48
CA GLN A 135 24.20 -14.40 -12.77
C GLN A 135 25.00 -15.43 -13.58
N ASN A 136 24.32 -16.40 -14.19
CA ASN A 136 24.96 -17.38 -15.07
C ASN A 136 25.59 -16.72 -16.30
N GLN A 137 24.90 -15.77 -16.94
CA GLN A 137 25.45 -15.02 -18.07
C GLN A 137 26.69 -14.23 -17.67
N ALA A 138 26.66 -13.56 -16.51
CA ALA A 138 27.80 -12.81 -15.98
C ALA A 138 29.00 -13.73 -15.69
N ALA A 139 28.78 -14.93 -15.13
CA ALA A 139 29.83 -15.91 -14.89
C ALA A 139 30.48 -16.41 -16.19
N VAL A 140 29.66 -16.71 -17.21
CA VAL A 140 30.14 -17.09 -18.54
C VAL A 140 30.95 -15.95 -19.18
N GLN A 141 30.45 -14.71 -19.14
CA GLN A 141 31.18 -13.55 -19.66
C GLN A 141 32.51 -13.33 -18.94
N SER A 142 32.55 -13.47 -17.61
CA SER A 142 33.78 -13.38 -16.83
C SER A 142 34.82 -14.42 -17.27
N THR A 143 34.38 -15.64 -17.56
CA THR A 143 35.23 -16.72 -18.06
C THR A 143 35.77 -16.42 -19.46
N ILE A 144 34.93 -15.90 -20.36
CA ILE A 144 35.34 -15.47 -21.70
C ILE A 144 36.38 -14.35 -21.63
N ILE A 145 36.14 -13.34 -20.78
CA ILE A 145 37.08 -12.22 -20.58
C ILE A 145 38.43 -12.73 -20.06
N SER A 146 38.41 -13.61 -19.06
CA SER A 146 39.64 -14.22 -18.51
C SER A 146 40.44 -14.96 -19.59
N ASN A 147 39.76 -15.79 -20.40
CA ASN A 147 40.40 -16.53 -21.50
C ASN A 147 40.97 -15.59 -22.56
N LEU A 148 40.26 -14.52 -22.92
CA LEU A 148 40.74 -13.51 -23.86
C LEU A 148 41.98 -12.78 -23.31
N GLN A 149 41.97 -12.40 -22.04
CA GLN A 149 43.12 -11.78 -21.39
C GLN A 149 44.34 -12.70 -21.39
N GLN A 150 44.15 -13.99 -21.11
CA GLN A 150 45.22 -14.97 -21.16
C GLN A 150 45.77 -15.16 -22.58
N SER A 151 44.90 -15.22 -23.58
CA SER A 151 45.29 -15.32 -25.00
C SER A 151 46.07 -14.08 -25.46
N ILE A 152 45.61 -12.88 -25.11
CA ILE A 152 46.33 -11.63 -25.40
C ILE A 152 47.70 -11.63 -24.71
N GLY A 153 47.78 -12.10 -23.47
CA GLY A 153 49.04 -12.21 -22.74
C GLY A 153 50.03 -13.17 -23.39
N SER A 154 49.56 -14.32 -23.87
CA SER A 154 50.41 -15.31 -24.55
C SER A 154 50.88 -14.82 -25.92
N GLU A 155 50.00 -14.18 -26.71
CA GLU A 155 50.37 -13.55 -27.99
C GLU A 155 51.37 -12.41 -27.80
N LYS A 156 51.14 -11.51 -26.82
CA LYS A 156 52.10 -10.45 -26.49
C LYS A 156 53.47 -11.02 -26.14
N THR A 157 53.52 -12.12 -25.38
CA THR A 157 54.77 -12.78 -25.02
C THR A 157 55.45 -13.41 -26.24
N ARG A 158 54.67 -14.01 -27.14
CA ARG A 158 55.16 -14.55 -28.42
C ARG A 158 55.74 -13.44 -29.31
N PHE A 159 55.02 -12.34 -29.52
CA PHE A 159 55.49 -11.21 -30.31
C PHE A 159 56.75 -10.58 -29.71
N MET A 160 56.85 -10.46 -28.38
CA MET A 160 58.07 -10.00 -27.73
C MET A 160 59.27 -10.91 -28.01
N LYS A 161 59.09 -12.23 -27.99
CA LYS A 161 60.14 -13.20 -28.37
C LYS A 161 60.53 -13.04 -29.84
N GLU A 162 59.57 -12.93 -30.75
CA GLU A 162 59.83 -12.72 -32.19
C GLU A 162 60.60 -11.42 -32.43
N ILE A 163 60.19 -10.31 -31.79
CA ILE A 163 60.90 -9.02 -31.86
C ILE A 163 62.34 -9.16 -31.35
N GLN A 164 62.55 -9.89 -30.25
CA GLN A 164 63.88 -10.07 -29.67
C GLN A 164 64.78 -10.90 -30.60
N ILE A 165 64.27 -11.98 -31.19
CA ILE A 165 64.97 -12.77 -32.20
C ILE A 165 65.31 -11.90 -33.42
N MET A 166 64.35 -11.10 -33.92
CA MET A 166 64.61 -10.22 -35.07
C MET A 166 65.65 -9.14 -34.75
N LYS A 167 65.63 -8.56 -33.55
CA LYS A 167 66.68 -7.62 -33.11
C LYS A 167 68.05 -8.28 -33.07
N GLU A 168 68.13 -9.51 -32.57
CA GLU A 168 69.37 -10.28 -32.51
C GLU A 168 69.88 -10.62 -33.92
N GLN A 169 69.01 -11.08 -34.82
CA GLN A 169 69.34 -11.30 -36.23
C GLN A 169 69.86 -10.02 -36.90
N PHE A 170 69.24 -8.87 -36.64
CA PHE A 170 69.66 -7.59 -37.21
C PHE A 170 71.04 -7.17 -36.69
N TYR A 171 71.28 -7.30 -35.39
CA TYR A 171 72.56 -7.00 -34.77
C TYR A 171 73.68 -7.91 -35.29
N GLN A 172 73.41 -9.21 -35.44
CA GLN A 172 74.36 -10.18 -35.98
C GLN A 172 74.66 -9.92 -37.47
N LYS A 173 73.65 -9.59 -38.30
CA LYS A 173 73.87 -9.16 -39.69
C LYS A 173 74.78 -7.92 -39.78
N GLY A 174 74.63 -6.96 -38.87
CA GLY A 174 75.46 -5.75 -38.81
C GLY A 174 76.93 -6.02 -38.42
N ARG A 175 77.20 -7.06 -37.63
CA ARG A 175 78.56 -7.44 -37.19
C ARG A 175 79.28 -8.42 -38.12
N MET A 176 78.56 -9.37 -38.74
CA MET A 176 79.16 -10.51 -39.45
C MET A 176 79.20 -10.36 -40.99
N GLY A 177 78.70 -9.26 -41.57
CA GLY A 177 78.83 -8.96 -43.00
C GLY A 177 78.40 -10.14 -43.89
N GLY A 178 77.10 -10.40 -44.00
CA GLY A 178 76.52 -11.33 -44.98
C GLY A 178 76.81 -12.83 -44.79
N LYS A 179 77.65 -13.24 -43.83
CA LYS A 179 78.02 -14.66 -43.60
C LYS A 179 77.21 -15.38 -42.53
N TYR A 180 76.15 -14.77 -42.01
CA TYR A 180 75.27 -15.47 -41.06
C TYR A 180 74.30 -16.37 -41.82
N GLU A 181 74.63 -17.66 -41.91
CA GLU A 181 73.67 -18.72 -42.23
C GLU A 181 73.05 -19.23 -40.92
N PRO A 182 71.71 -19.20 -40.80
CA PRO A 182 71.04 -19.75 -39.63
C PRO A 182 71.25 -21.27 -39.58
N ASP A 183 71.54 -21.79 -38.39
CA ASP A 183 71.68 -23.23 -38.07
C ASP A 183 70.35 -24.01 -38.12
N ILE A 184 69.39 -23.55 -38.92
CA ILE A 184 68.19 -24.29 -39.28
C ILE A 184 68.38 -24.77 -40.72
N THR A 185 69.34 -25.67 -40.93
CA THR A 185 69.39 -26.51 -42.13
C THR A 185 68.47 -27.71 -41.96
N GLU A 186 67.18 -27.43 -41.87
CA GLU A 186 66.15 -28.34 -42.37
C GLU A 186 65.21 -27.50 -43.23
N ILE A 187 65.73 -27.05 -44.38
CA ILE A 187 64.87 -26.90 -45.55
C ILE A 187 64.85 -28.30 -46.15
N PRO A 188 63.75 -29.06 -46.03
CA PRO A 188 63.63 -30.31 -46.78
C PRO A 188 63.83 -29.95 -48.24
N GLN A 189 64.81 -30.57 -48.90
CA GLN A 189 64.86 -30.57 -50.34
C GLN A 189 63.56 -31.21 -50.80
N VAL A 190 62.66 -30.34 -51.25
CA VAL A 190 61.39 -30.69 -51.84
C VAL A 190 61.68 -31.55 -53.07
N PRO A 191 61.38 -32.86 -53.06
CA PRO A 191 61.50 -33.67 -54.26
C PRO A 191 60.50 -33.14 -55.30
N GLU A 192 60.81 -33.22 -56.59
CA GLU A 192 59.94 -32.84 -57.72
C GLU A 192 58.54 -33.50 -57.71
N ALA A 193 58.28 -34.44 -56.80
CA ALA A 193 56.95 -34.93 -56.46
C ALA A 193 56.04 -33.92 -55.71
N GLN A 194 56.55 -32.81 -55.16
CA GLN A 194 55.71 -31.86 -54.40
C GLN A 194 55.11 -30.72 -55.23
N ILE A 195 55.41 -30.61 -56.52
CA ILE A 195 54.71 -29.67 -57.41
C ILE A 195 53.23 -30.11 -57.57
N GLN A 196 52.93 -31.40 -57.47
CA GLN A 196 51.55 -31.92 -57.37
C GLN A 196 50.89 -31.64 -56.01
N ASN A 197 51.66 -31.31 -54.97
CA ASN A 197 51.15 -30.90 -53.65
C ASN A 197 50.90 -29.39 -53.54
N ALA A 198 51.45 -28.55 -54.45
CA ALA A 198 51.21 -27.11 -54.44
C ALA A 198 49.76 -26.76 -54.81
N ASP A 199 49.14 -27.50 -55.74
CA ASP A 199 47.72 -27.35 -56.08
C ASP A 199 46.79 -27.92 -54.99
N GLN A 200 47.19 -29.00 -54.31
CA GLN A 200 46.45 -29.52 -53.16
C GLN A 200 46.55 -28.58 -51.94
N MET A 201 47.74 -28.02 -51.68
CA MET A 201 47.97 -27.00 -50.64
C MET A 201 47.20 -25.74 -50.96
N ARG A 202 47.29 -25.19 -52.18
CA ARG A 202 46.46 -24.05 -52.61
C ARG A 202 44.97 -24.38 -52.44
N SER A 203 44.48 -25.53 -52.87
CA SER A 203 43.07 -25.90 -52.69
C SER A 203 42.65 -26.03 -51.22
N LYS A 204 43.54 -26.51 -50.34
CA LYS A 204 43.34 -26.56 -48.88
C LYS A 204 43.32 -25.15 -48.29
N THR A 205 44.26 -24.28 -48.65
CA THR A 205 44.28 -22.88 -48.18
C THR A 205 43.06 -22.10 -48.67
N THR A 206 42.59 -22.32 -49.90
CA THR A 206 41.35 -21.68 -50.40
C THR A 206 40.10 -22.22 -49.72
N LYS A 207 40.06 -23.53 -49.39
CA LYS A 207 38.96 -24.12 -48.61
C LYS A 207 38.96 -23.61 -47.17
N GLU A 208 40.12 -23.53 -46.53
CA GLU A 208 40.30 -22.99 -45.17
C GLU A 208 39.92 -21.51 -45.11
N MET A 209 40.36 -20.69 -46.07
CA MET A 209 39.94 -19.29 -46.19
C MET A 209 38.43 -19.16 -46.45
N LYS A 210 37.81 -20.04 -47.25
CA LYS A 210 36.36 -20.05 -47.43
C LYS A 210 35.62 -20.43 -46.14
N THR A 211 36.10 -21.44 -45.40
CA THR A 211 35.49 -21.83 -44.13
C THR A 211 35.64 -20.73 -43.07
N GLU A 212 36.79 -20.05 -43.04
CA GLU A 212 37.01 -18.95 -42.11
C GLU A 212 36.20 -17.70 -42.49
N ALA A 213 36.05 -17.42 -43.79
CA ALA A 213 35.14 -16.39 -44.27
C ALA A 213 33.68 -16.68 -43.88
N THR A 214 33.21 -17.92 -44.04
CA THR A 214 31.85 -18.30 -43.60
C THR A 214 31.67 -18.22 -42.09
N LYS A 215 32.72 -18.54 -41.31
CA LYS A 215 32.70 -18.44 -39.85
C LYS A 215 32.62 -16.98 -39.40
N ARG A 216 33.42 -16.09 -40.00
CA ARG A 216 33.35 -14.65 -39.74
C ARG A 216 32.02 -14.05 -40.19
N GLU A 217 31.45 -14.52 -41.29
CA GLU A 217 30.12 -14.06 -41.74
C GLU A 217 29.00 -14.47 -40.76
N ALA A 218 29.09 -15.68 -40.19
CA ALA A 218 28.18 -16.12 -39.12
C ALA A 218 28.35 -15.30 -37.84
N GLU A 219 29.59 -14.97 -37.47
CA GLU A 219 29.92 -14.14 -36.30
C GLU A 219 29.42 -12.70 -36.46
N VAL A 220 29.55 -12.12 -37.66
CA VAL A 220 28.99 -10.79 -37.99
C VAL A 220 27.47 -10.80 -37.94
N LYS A 221 26.81 -11.88 -38.40
CA LYS A 221 25.34 -12.01 -38.30
C LYS A 221 24.89 -12.10 -36.84
N LEU A 222 25.63 -12.84 -36.00
CA LEU A 222 25.35 -12.93 -34.57
C LEU A 222 25.52 -11.58 -33.86
N LEU A 223 26.61 -10.85 -34.14
CA LEU A 223 26.87 -9.52 -33.59
C LEU A 223 25.80 -8.50 -34.03
N LYS A 224 25.36 -8.54 -35.30
CA LYS A 224 24.24 -7.72 -35.76
C LYS A 224 22.95 -8.01 -35.01
N HIS A 225 22.66 -9.29 -34.76
CA HIS A 225 21.49 -9.67 -33.99
C HIS A 225 21.58 -9.18 -32.53
N GLN A 226 22.75 -9.32 -31.89
CA GLN A 226 22.98 -8.78 -30.55
C GLN A 226 22.82 -7.26 -30.49
N CYS A 227 23.34 -6.52 -31.47
CA CYS A 227 23.13 -5.07 -31.55
C CYS A 227 21.66 -4.70 -31.68
N GLN A 228 20.88 -5.43 -32.49
CA GLN A 228 19.44 -5.21 -32.62
C GLN A 228 18.68 -5.47 -31.31
N VAL A 229 19.05 -6.52 -30.58
CA VAL A 229 18.45 -6.83 -29.26
C VAL A 229 18.78 -5.73 -28.26
N GLN A 230 20.05 -5.30 -28.18
CA GLN A 230 20.46 -4.21 -27.30
C GLN A 230 19.76 -2.89 -27.65
N GLN A 231 19.56 -2.61 -28.93
CA GLN A 231 18.87 -1.40 -29.36
C GLN A 231 17.38 -1.40 -28.96
N LYS A 232 16.71 -2.56 -28.99
CA LYS A 232 15.36 -2.69 -28.43
C LYS A 232 15.33 -2.49 -26.91
N GLN A 233 16.29 -3.05 -26.18
CA GLN A 233 16.40 -2.86 -24.74
C GLN A 233 16.62 -1.39 -24.36
N ILE A 234 17.40 -0.65 -25.15
CA ILE A 234 17.60 0.79 -24.95
C ILE A 234 16.28 1.55 -25.15
N GLN A 235 15.50 1.22 -26.19
CA GLN A 235 14.19 1.84 -26.43
C GLN A 235 13.21 1.57 -25.28
N GLU A 236 13.12 0.33 -24.80
CA GLU A 236 12.30 -0.04 -23.65
C GLU A 236 12.72 0.73 -22.38
N LEU A 237 14.02 0.91 -22.15
CA LEU A 237 14.53 1.71 -21.03
C LEU A 237 14.19 3.21 -21.15
N GLU A 238 14.20 3.76 -22.36
CA GLU A 238 13.77 5.15 -22.61
C GLU A 238 12.28 5.34 -22.33
N GLU A 239 11.43 4.39 -22.76
CA GLU A 239 10.00 4.41 -22.46
C GLU A 239 9.72 4.33 -20.96
N ILE A 240 10.41 3.45 -20.24
CA ILE A 240 10.30 3.34 -18.77
C ILE A 240 10.74 4.64 -18.10
N LYS A 241 11.80 5.29 -18.61
CA LYS A 241 12.27 6.56 -18.05
C LYS A 241 11.23 7.68 -18.20
N ILE A 242 10.56 7.75 -19.35
CA ILE A 242 9.46 8.70 -19.59
C ILE A 242 8.28 8.40 -18.65
N GLN A 243 7.87 7.13 -18.54
CA GLN A 243 6.78 6.72 -17.64
C GLN A 243 7.09 7.06 -16.18
N LYS A 244 8.33 6.84 -15.73
CA LYS A 244 8.78 7.21 -14.39
C LYS A 244 8.68 8.71 -14.16
N GLN A 245 9.04 9.53 -15.16
CA GLN A 245 8.95 10.99 -15.04
C GLN A 245 7.48 11.44 -14.90
N ILE A 246 6.58 10.91 -15.74
CA ILE A 246 5.14 11.22 -15.65
C ILE A 246 4.59 10.85 -14.27
N LEU A 247 4.90 9.63 -13.79
CA LEU A 247 4.44 9.17 -12.47
C LEU A 247 5.00 10.05 -11.33
N GLN A 248 6.22 10.56 -11.48
CA GLN A 248 6.82 11.45 -10.50
C GLN A 248 6.17 12.85 -10.50
N GLU A 249 5.78 13.37 -11.66
CA GLU A 249 5.00 14.60 -11.79
C GLU A 249 3.59 14.43 -11.17
N GLU A 250 2.91 13.31 -11.45
CA GLU A 250 1.61 12.97 -10.85
C GLU A 250 1.70 12.84 -9.32
N TYR A 251 2.73 12.15 -8.81
CA TYR A 251 2.95 12.04 -7.37
C TYR A 251 3.15 13.40 -6.71
N THR A 252 3.91 14.30 -7.36
CA THR A 252 4.17 15.64 -6.83
C THR A 252 2.88 16.46 -6.77
N ALA A 253 2.04 16.40 -7.81
CA ALA A 253 0.73 17.07 -7.81
C ALA A 253 -0.19 16.56 -6.69
N VAL A 254 -0.27 15.25 -6.47
CA VAL A 254 -1.06 14.67 -5.38
C VAL A 254 -0.56 15.11 -4.01
N CYS A 255 0.76 15.21 -3.80
CA CYS A 255 1.32 15.73 -2.56
C CYS A 255 0.96 17.20 -2.32
N GLU A 256 0.95 18.04 -3.37
CA GLU A 256 0.56 19.45 -3.27
C GLU A 256 -0.94 19.59 -2.94
N GLU A 257 -1.81 18.81 -3.57
CA GLU A 257 -3.25 18.78 -3.26
C GLU A 257 -3.52 18.33 -1.82
N PHE A 258 -2.81 17.29 -1.36
CA PHE A 258 -2.94 16.80 0.02
C PHE A 258 -2.54 17.86 1.05
N GLU A 259 -1.43 18.56 0.83
CA GLU A 259 -1.00 19.65 1.70
C GLU A 259 -1.97 20.85 1.67
N ALA A 260 -2.59 21.15 0.52
CA ALA A 260 -3.63 22.17 0.43
C ALA A 260 -4.87 21.79 1.24
N HIS A 261 -5.38 20.56 1.09
CA HIS A 261 -6.53 20.06 1.84
C HIS A 261 -6.25 20.01 3.35
N LYS A 262 -5.04 19.63 3.76
CA LYS A 262 -4.61 19.62 5.16
C LYS A 262 -4.63 21.03 5.76
N LYS A 263 -4.16 22.04 5.02
CA LYS A 263 -4.22 23.45 5.46
C LYS A 263 -5.66 23.92 5.60
N GLU A 264 -6.51 23.62 4.62
CA GLU A 264 -7.93 23.99 4.66
C GLU A 264 -8.66 23.35 5.84
N SER A 265 -8.46 22.04 6.06
CA SER A 265 -9.02 21.34 7.22
C SER A 265 -8.54 21.93 8.56
N THR A 266 -7.28 22.36 8.64
CA THR A 266 -6.75 23.01 9.84
C THR A 266 -7.46 24.35 10.11
N ILE A 267 -7.71 25.14 9.06
CA ILE A 267 -8.43 26.41 9.17
C ILE A 267 -9.90 26.16 9.58
N GLN A 268 -10.57 25.16 8.99
CA GLN A 268 -11.94 24.80 9.36
C GLN A 268 -12.04 24.37 10.83
N ASN A 269 -11.11 23.54 11.30
CA ASN A 269 -11.07 23.13 12.71
C ASN A 269 -10.84 24.31 13.66
N ALA A 270 -10.00 25.28 13.27
CA ALA A 270 -9.81 26.50 14.06
C ALA A 270 -11.10 27.33 14.14
N HIS A 271 -11.81 27.51 13.02
CA HIS A 271 -13.11 28.20 13.01
C HIS A 271 -14.16 27.49 13.88
N GLN A 272 -14.25 26.16 13.81
CA GLN A 272 -15.16 25.39 14.66
C GLN A 272 -14.82 25.54 16.15
N LEU A 273 -13.53 25.58 16.50
CA LEU A 273 -13.09 25.80 17.88
C LEU A 273 -13.49 27.19 18.38
N ASP A 274 -13.33 28.23 17.55
CA ASP A 274 -13.76 29.60 17.86
C ASP A 274 -15.29 29.68 18.05
N GLU A 275 -16.06 28.98 17.22
CA GLU A 275 -17.51 28.90 17.35
C GLU A 275 -17.94 28.21 18.65
N ILE A 276 -17.31 27.08 19.00
CA ILE A 276 -17.55 26.38 20.28
C ILE A 276 -17.25 27.32 21.46
N ASN A 277 -16.12 28.04 21.42
CA ASN A 277 -15.77 28.97 22.48
C ASN A 277 -16.79 30.11 22.62
N SER A 278 -17.31 30.64 21.50
CA SER A 278 -18.36 31.65 21.53
C SER A 278 -19.69 31.10 22.07
N LEU A 279 -20.04 29.85 21.77
CA LEU A 279 -21.25 29.22 22.29
C LEU A 279 -21.14 28.95 23.78
N ASN A 280 -19.99 28.48 24.26
CA ASN A 280 -19.73 28.28 25.69
C ASN A 280 -19.87 29.60 26.48
N LEU A 281 -19.32 30.70 25.97
CA LEU A 281 -19.49 32.02 26.61
C LEU A 281 -20.97 32.42 26.71
N LYS A 282 -21.76 32.21 25.65
CA LYS A 282 -23.21 32.49 25.70
C LYS A 282 -23.93 31.57 26.67
N GLN A 283 -23.51 30.32 26.78
CA GLN A 283 -24.09 29.39 27.74
C GLN A 283 -23.82 29.86 29.18
N GLU A 284 -22.59 30.30 29.50
CA GLU A 284 -22.26 30.88 30.80
C GLU A 284 -23.10 32.14 31.11
N GLU A 285 -23.33 33.00 30.11
CA GLU A 285 -24.20 34.17 30.24
C GLU A 285 -25.66 33.75 30.56
N PHE A 286 -26.20 32.75 29.86
CA PHE A 286 -27.56 32.25 30.12
C PHE A 286 -27.67 31.56 31.48
N GLU A 287 -26.67 30.81 31.91
CA GLU A 287 -26.64 30.18 33.24
C GLU A 287 -26.66 31.25 34.35
N ALA A 288 -25.88 32.33 34.18
CA ALA A 288 -25.90 33.46 35.12
C ALA A 288 -27.26 34.19 35.14
N GLU A 289 -27.92 34.33 33.99
CA GLU A 289 -29.26 34.92 33.90
C GLU A 289 -30.32 34.04 34.59
N ILE A 290 -30.27 32.72 34.36
CA ILE A 290 -31.14 31.75 35.03
C ILE A 290 -30.97 31.83 36.55
N ASP A 291 -29.73 31.88 37.05
CA ASP A 291 -29.46 32.00 38.48
C ASP A 291 -30.02 33.30 39.09
N ASN A 292 -29.95 34.41 38.36
CA ASN A 292 -30.54 35.67 38.81
C ASN A 292 -32.08 35.61 38.83
N LEU A 293 -32.70 35.05 37.80
CA LEU A 293 -34.15 34.86 37.74
C LEU A 293 -34.64 33.92 38.84
N ASN A 294 -33.90 32.85 39.14
CA ASN A 294 -34.23 31.94 40.24
C ASN A 294 -34.23 32.65 41.59
N LYS A 295 -33.23 33.51 41.86
CA LYS A 295 -33.20 34.35 43.08
C LYS A 295 -34.38 35.31 43.15
N GLU A 296 -34.79 35.90 42.04
CA GLU A 296 -35.96 36.78 41.98
C GLU A 296 -37.26 36.02 42.26
N VAL A 297 -37.41 34.83 41.68
CA VAL A 297 -38.55 33.93 41.94
C VAL A 297 -38.61 33.54 43.41
N GLU A 298 -37.48 33.17 44.04
CA GLU A 298 -37.44 32.87 45.48
C GLU A 298 -37.88 34.06 46.34
N LEU A 299 -37.40 35.27 46.02
CA LEU A 299 -37.79 36.50 46.72
C LEU A 299 -39.28 36.78 46.59
N LEU A 300 -39.84 36.69 45.37
CA LEU A 300 -41.26 36.89 45.10
C LEU A 300 -42.12 35.82 45.80
N THR A 301 -41.65 34.58 45.84
CA THR A 301 -42.33 33.47 46.52
C THR A 301 -42.38 33.70 48.03
N SER A 302 -41.28 34.14 48.65
CA SER A 302 -41.26 34.54 50.06
C SER A 302 -42.22 35.69 50.34
N LYS A 303 -42.22 36.71 49.49
CA LYS A 303 -43.08 37.90 49.64
C LYS A 303 -44.57 37.56 49.50
N ASN A 304 -44.91 36.66 48.58
CA ASN A 304 -46.27 36.13 48.43
C ASN A 304 -46.68 35.28 49.64
N ALA A 305 -45.77 34.49 50.21
CA ALA A 305 -46.03 33.74 51.44
C ALA A 305 -46.36 34.69 52.61
N ASP A 306 -45.57 35.75 52.80
CA ASP A 306 -45.82 36.78 53.82
C ASP A 306 -47.17 37.50 53.63
N LEU A 307 -47.51 37.85 52.38
CA LEU A 307 -48.78 38.46 52.05
C LEU A 307 -49.96 37.52 52.32
N ASN A 308 -49.85 36.25 51.92
CA ASN A 308 -50.88 35.25 52.19
C ASN A 308 -51.07 35.01 53.69
N GLN A 309 -50.01 35.06 54.49
CA GLN A 309 -50.11 34.99 55.95
C GLN A 309 -50.87 36.19 56.51
N LYS A 310 -50.54 37.41 56.06
CA LYS A 310 -51.27 38.62 56.47
C LYS A 310 -52.74 38.58 56.07
N VAL A 311 -53.07 38.10 54.87
CA VAL A 311 -54.47 37.95 54.44
C VAL A 311 -55.24 37.01 55.37
N LYS A 312 -54.64 35.87 55.77
CA LYS A 312 -55.26 34.96 56.75
C LYS A 312 -55.48 35.60 58.13
N GLU A 313 -54.66 36.56 58.54
CA GLU A 313 -54.84 37.30 59.79
C GLU A 313 -55.99 38.33 59.73
N PHE A 314 -56.47 38.68 58.53
CA PHE A 314 -57.56 39.63 58.30
C PHE A 314 -58.87 38.96 57.83
N GLU A 315 -58.92 37.64 57.67
CA GLU A 315 -60.17 36.90 57.44
C GLU A 315 -60.92 36.71 58.79
N PRO A 316 -62.15 37.25 58.94
CA PRO A 316 -62.90 37.31 60.20
C PRO A 316 -63.48 35.98 60.69
#